data_AF-A0AAW7DMY1-F1
#
_entry.id   AF-A0AAW7DMY1-F1
#
_cell.length_a   1.000
_cell.length_b   1.000
_cell.length_c   1.000
_cell.angle_alpha   90.00
_cell.angle_beta   90.00
_cell.angle_gamma   90.00
#
_symmetry.space_group_name_H-M   'P 1'
#
loop_
_entity.id
_entity.type
_entity.pdbx_description
1 polymer ?
#
loop_
_entity_poly.entity_id
_entity_poly.type
_entity_poly.pdbx_seq_one_letter_code
_entity_poly.pdbx_strand_id
1 'polypeptide(L)'
;MIKKLIVAGLLCLSATSLYAQKFTFDLNDKNDEKISPIVKDRISEFTLVIRQIVQEEKSAMEKKIAAVDKELAEGKLNASEATAKKEAIASVYSGTINDRIQEVNFNLDDIIKQQVAFSIMNGEDPITPKTKQDVTKRYRIANQINGYASFGYMAFTGKKDEELNKHEKFSSNITAGLMYERQLSLTSPVNFLAGGLFSWRTYRIDDDMRFNRDENGNVGLVKSDKSLDKSKLRSAYFMVPIGFKYNFSKVKNITEDFAYRPQGKHYIAAYMYGGTLLSSNNIYKGDGVRSKERGNYNVNNFIYGAEITIGLGLIDVFVRKDLNNYFKDNTFDNRKMIQFGINLGI
;
A
#
# COMPACT_ATOMS: atom_id res chain seq x y z
N MET A 1 -31.42 28.49 0.27
CA MET A 1 -30.28 27.56 0.05
C MET A 1 -30.64 26.26 -0.67
N ILE A 2 -31.91 25.81 -0.71
CA ILE A 2 -32.30 24.57 -1.42
C ILE A 2 -32.46 24.71 -2.95
N LYS A 3 -32.68 25.93 -3.47
CA LYS A 3 -32.88 26.16 -4.92
C LYS A 3 -31.59 26.18 -5.77
N LYS A 4 -30.40 26.35 -5.17
CA LYS A 4 -29.11 26.39 -5.91
C LYS A 4 -28.47 25.01 -6.12
N LEU A 5 -28.80 24.02 -5.28
CA LEU A 5 -28.34 22.63 -5.42
C LEU A 5 -29.09 21.87 -6.53
N ILE A 6 -30.34 22.25 -6.83
CA ILE A 6 -31.15 21.61 -7.86
C ILE A 6 -30.67 21.98 -9.27
N VAL A 7 -30.16 23.20 -9.48
CA VAL A 7 -29.69 23.67 -10.80
C VAL A 7 -28.37 23.02 -11.21
N ALA A 8 -27.45 22.79 -10.27
CA ALA A 8 -26.22 22.03 -10.52
C ALA A 8 -26.48 20.53 -10.73
N GLY A 9 -27.49 19.96 -10.06
CA GLY A 9 -27.93 18.58 -10.29
C GLY A 9 -28.60 18.37 -11.65
N LEU A 10 -29.38 19.35 -12.14
CA LEU A 10 -30.06 19.24 -13.44
C LEU A 10 -29.12 19.43 -14.65
N LEU A 11 -28.09 20.27 -14.52
CA LEU A 11 -27.13 20.53 -15.62
C LEU A 11 -26.14 19.38 -15.85
N CYS A 12 -25.79 18.63 -14.80
CA CYS A 12 -25.02 17.38 -14.97
C CYS A 12 -25.84 16.25 -15.62
N LEU A 13 -27.18 16.28 -15.54
CA LEU A 13 -28.07 15.28 -16.14
C LEU A 13 -28.34 15.54 -17.63
N SER A 14 -28.12 16.76 -18.14
CA SER A 14 -28.36 17.10 -19.55
C SER A 14 -27.15 16.90 -20.47
N ALA A 15 -25.95 16.62 -19.93
CA ALA A 15 -24.74 16.38 -20.72
C ALA A 15 -24.49 14.90 -21.06
N THR A 16 -25.29 13.97 -20.52
CA THR A 16 -25.07 12.51 -20.67
C THR A 16 -25.79 11.88 -21.86
N SER A 17 -26.40 12.65 -22.76
CA SER A 17 -27.31 12.09 -23.78
C SER A 17 -26.66 11.62 -25.08
N LEU A 18 -25.33 11.55 -25.19
CA LEU A 18 -24.69 11.19 -26.47
C LEU A 18 -23.90 9.88 -26.53
N TYR A 19 -23.73 9.13 -25.43
CA TYR A 19 -23.17 7.76 -25.48
C TYR A 19 -23.74 6.80 -24.42
N ALA A 20 -24.98 7.01 -23.97
CA ALA A 20 -25.64 6.09 -23.05
C ALA A 20 -26.35 4.96 -23.82
N GLN A 21 -25.65 3.85 -24.08
CA GLN A 21 -26.35 2.57 -24.05
C GLN A 21 -26.81 2.35 -22.60
N LYS A 22 -28.08 2.62 -22.34
CA LYS A 22 -28.72 2.41 -21.03
C LYS A 22 -28.77 0.91 -20.73
N PHE A 23 -27.76 0.40 -20.05
CA PHE A 23 -27.88 -0.83 -19.26
C PHE A 23 -28.09 -0.43 -17.81
N THR A 24 -29.36 -0.36 -17.40
CA THR A 24 -29.72 -0.23 -15.99
C THR A 24 -29.65 -1.61 -15.36
N PHE A 25 -28.58 -1.88 -14.62
CA PHE A 25 -28.54 -3.02 -13.70
C PHE A 25 -29.17 -2.59 -12.39
N ASP A 26 -30.43 -2.97 -12.18
CA ASP A 26 -31.08 -2.83 -10.88
C ASP A 26 -30.57 -3.94 -9.95
N LEU A 27 -29.72 -3.57 -8.99
CA LEU A 27 -29.16 -4.50 -8.00
C LEU A 27 -30.13 -4.81 -6.85
N ASN A 28 -31.32 -4.20 -6.86
CA ASN A 28 -32.34 -4.33 -5.83
C ASN A 28 -33.68 -4.88 -6.37
N ASP A 29 -33.74 -5.22 -7.66
CA ASP A 29 -34.96 -5.77 -8.24
C ASP A 29 -35.22 -7.21 -7.75
N LYS A 30 -36.46 -7.50 -7.40
CA LYS A 30 -36.93 -8.81 -6.92
C LYS A 30 -37.28 -9.75 -8.08
N ASN A 31 -36.73 -9.49 -9.26
CA ASN A 31 -36.88 -10.37 -10.42
C ASN A 31 -35.72 -11.38 -10.45
N ASP A 32 -36.08 -12.65 -10.60
CA ASP A 32 -35.25 -13.86 -10.50
C ASP A 32 -34.14 -14.02 -11.57
N GLU A 33 -33.62 -12.93 -12.16
CA GLU A 33 -32.43 -13.01 -13.00
C GLU A 33 -31.17 -13.05 -12.14
N LYS A 34 -30.68 -14.27 -11.92
CA LYS A 34 -29.45 -14.53 -11.18
C LYS A 34 -28.26 -13.90 -11.93
N ILE A 35 -27.71 -12.81 -11.39
CA ILE A 35 -26.41 -12.28 -11.83
C ILE A 35 -25.32 -13.23 -11.29
N SER A 36 -24.34 -13.59 -12.12
CA SER A 36 -23.22 -14.44 -11.67
C SER A 36 -22.53 -13.81 -10.44
N PRO A 37 -22.25 -14.57 -9.36
CA PRO A 37 -21.53 -14.04 -8.20
C PRO A 37 -20.16 -13.43 -8.54
N ILE A 38 -19.49 -13.96 -9.57
CA ILE A 38 -18.20 -13.46 -10.06
C ILE A 38 -18.37 -12.09 -10.71
N VAL A 39 -19.43 -11.93 -11.52
CA VAL A 39 -19.80 -10.65 -12.14
C VAL A 39 -20.14 -9.63 -11.06
N LYS A 40 -20.92 -10.02 -10.04
CA LYS A 40 -21.27 -9.16 -8.90
C LYS A 40 -20.04 -8.67 -8.12
N ASP A 41 -19.08 -9.56 -7.83
CA ASP A 41 -17.84 -9.20 -7.13
C ASP A 41 -16.99 -8.22 -7.96
N ARG A 42 -16.83 -8.48 -9.27
CA ARG A 42 -16.07 -7.60 -10.17
C ARG A 42 -16.70 -6.22 -10.33
N ILE A 43 -18.03 -6.16 -10.46
CA ILE A 43 -18.78 -4.89 -10.49
C ILE A 43 -18.61 -4.15 -9.15
N SER A 44 -18.57 -4.86 -8.03
CA SER A 44 -18.38 -4.26 -6.71
C SER A 44 -16.97 -3.67 -6.55
N GLU A 45 -15.92 -4.39 -6.96
CA GLU A 45 -14.54 -3.86 -6.98
C GLU A 45 -14.44 -2.59 -7.85
N PHE A 46 -15.05 -2.62 -9.04
CA PHE A 46 -15.09 -1.47 -9.94
C PHE A 46 -15.82 -0.26 -9.32
N THR A 47 -16.94 -0.51 -8.65
CA THR A 47 -17.72 0.52 -7.96
C THR A 47 -16.90 1.22 -6.87
N LEU A 48 -16.03 0.47 -6.16
CA LEU A 48 -15.13 1.05 -5.16
C LEU A 48 -14.08 1.95 -5.80
N VAL A 49 -13.48 1.52 -6.92
CA VAL A 49 -12.48 2.32 -7.66
C VAL A 49 -13.10 3.61 -8.20
N ILE A 50 -14.29 3.53 -8.82
CA ILE A 50 -15.02 4.72 -9.27
C ILE A 50 -15.30 5.65 -8.09
N ARG A 51 -15.82 5.11 -6.98
CA ARG A 51 -16.14 5.91 -5.79
C ARG A 51 -14.90 6.64 -5.28
N GLN A 52 -13.75 5.98 -5.27
CA GLN A 52 -12.48 6.60 -4.88
C GLN A 52 -12.08 7.74 -5.82
N ILE A 53 -12.09 7.51 -7.15
CA ILE A 53 -11.77 8.55 -8.15
C ILE A 53 -12.69 9.76 -7.97
N VAL A 54 -14.00 9.54 -7.85
CA VAL A 54 -14.98 10.62 -7.66
C VAL A 54 -14.72 11.37 -6.36
N GLN A 55 -14.39 10.68 -5.27
CA GLN A 55 -14.13 11.31 -3.98
C GLN A 55 -12.84 12.17 -4.00
N GLU A 56 -11.76 11.65 -4.62
CA GLU A 56 -10.49 12.38 -4.80
C GLU A 56 -10.70 13.65 -5.62
N GLU A 57 -11.30 13.53 -6.81
CA GLU A 57 -11.51 14.66 -7.72
C GLU A 57 -12.51 15.68 -7.16
N LYS A 58 -13.56 15.22 -6.49
CA LYS A 58 -14.50 16.11 -5.81
C LYS A 58 -13.81 16.92 -4.72
N SER A 59 -12.96 16.29 -3.91
CA SER A 59 -12.21 17.01 -2.86
C SER A 59 -11.25 18.05 -3.46
N ALA A 60 -10.60 17.74 -4.58
CA ALA A 60 -9.74 18.69 -5.29
C ALA A 60 -10.54 19.86 -5.90
N MET A 61 -11.70 19.58 -6.49
CA MET A 61 -12.62 20.57 -7.02
C MET A 61 -13.11 21.54 -5.95
N GLU A 62 -13.54 21.02 -4.79
CA GLU A 62 -14.01 21.83 -3.66
C GLU A 62 -12.93 22.80 -3.15
N LYS A 63 -11.66 22.37 -3.12
CA LYS A 63 -10.54 23.26 -2.77
C LYS A 63 -10.38 24.41 -3.76
N LYS A 64 -10.51 24.16 -5.07
CA LYS A 64 -10.42 25.22 -6.09
C LYS A 64 -11.62 26.16 -6.04
N ILE A 65 -12.83 25.65 -5.80
CA ILE A 65 -14.03 26.48 -5.63
C ILE A 65 -13.89 27.37 -4.39
N ALA A 66 -13.39 26.83 -3.27
CA ALA A 66 -13.15 27.59 -2.05
C ALA A 66 -12.13 28.73 -2.25
N ALA A 67 -11.12 28.53 -3.10
CA ALA A 67 -10.18 29.59 -3.46
C ALA A 67 -10.88 30.73 -4.24
N VAL A 68 -11.77 30.40 -5.18
CA VAL A 68 -12.57 31.39 -5.91
C VAL A 68 -13.53 32.14 -4.96
N ASP A 69 -14.11 31.44 -3.98
CA ASP A 69 -14.93 32.07 -2.93
C ASP A 69 -14.13 33.07 -2.08
N LYS A 70 -12.87 32.75 -1.78
CA LYS A 70 -11.98 33.66 -1.08
C LYS A 70 -11.64 34.89 -1.92
N GLU A 71 -11.35 34.73 -3.22
CA GLU A 71 -11.13 35.85 -4.14
C GLU A 71 -12.37 36.77 -4.26
N LEU A 72 -13.57 36.20 -4.25
CA LEU A 72 -14.83 36.95 -4.24
C LEU A 72 -15.01 37.72 -2.92
N ALA A 73 -14.71 37.09 -1.77
CA ALA A 73 -14.82 37.73 -0.46
C ALA A 73 -13.79 38.87 -0.26
N GLU A 74 -12.62 38.75 -0.87
CA GLU A 74 -11.57 39.78 -0.89
C GLU A 74 -11.85 40.91 -1.90
N GLY A 75 -12.96 40.86 -2.63
CA GLY A 75 -13.33 41.87 -3.63
C GLY A 75 -12.48 41.86 -4.89
N LYS A 76 -11.68 40.80 -5.11
CA LYS A 76 -10.81 40.65 -6.29
C LYS A 76 -11.57 40.17 -7.54
N LEU A 77 -12.80 39.68 -7.36
CA LEU A 77 -13.70 39.22 -8.41
C LEU A 77 -15.10 39.76 -8.17
N ASN A 78 -15.86 39.98 -9.25
CA ASN A 78 -17.29 40.20 -9.13
C ASN A 78 -18.08 38.86 -9.08
N ALA A 79 -19.34 38.92 -8.66
CA ALA A 79 -20.18 37.72 -8.48
C ALA A 79 -20.41 36.95 -9.80
N SER A 80 -20.41 37.63 -10.94
CA SER A 80 -20.59 37.01 -12.26
C SER A 80 -19.34 36.22 -12.68
N GLU A 81 -18.15 36.81 -12.52
CA GLU A 81 -16.86 36.18 -12.79
C GLU A 81 -16.59 34.99 -11.87
N ALA A 82 -16.92 35.13 -10.58
CA ALA A 82 -16.78 34.03 -9.63
C ALA A 82 -17.71 32.86 -9.99
N THR A 83 -18.91 33.12 -10.49
CA THR A 83 -19.84 32.08 -10.95
C THR A 83 -19.30 31.38 -12.20
N ALA A 84 -18.87 32.13 -13.22
CA ALA A 84 -18.28 31.58 -14.43
C ALA A 84 -17.02 30.74 -14.16
N LYS A 85 -16.13 31.19 -13.26
CA LYS A 85 -14.94 30.42 -12.86
C LYS A 85 -15.30 29.10 -12.18
N LYS A 86 -16.30 29.09 -11.30
CA LYS A 86 -16.75 27.87 -10.62
C LYS A 86 -17.37 26.87 -11.58
N GLU A 87 -18.14 27.33 -12.56
CA GLU A 87 -18.70 26.50 -13.62
C GLU A 87 -17.61 25.89 -14.49
N ALA A 88 -16.61 26.68 -14.89
CA ALA A 88 -15.46 26.19 -15.65
C ALA A 88 -14.65 25.14 -14.85
N ILE A 89 -14.42 25.37 -13.56
CA ILE A 89 -13.77 24.42 -12.66
C ILE A 89 -14.57 23.10 -12.60
N ALA A 90 -15.90 23.18 -12.40
CA ALA A 90 -16.74 21.99 -12.35
C ALA A 90 -16.71 21.20 -13.66
N SER A 91 -16.73 21.88 -14.81
CA SER A 91 -16.62 21.26 -16.13
C SER A 91 -15.29 20.51 -16.31
N VAL A 92 -14.17 21.12 -15.93
CA VAL A 92 -12.85 20.49 -15.99
C VAL A 92 -12.81 19.24 -15.13
N TYR A 93 -13.23 19.31 -13.86
CA TYR A 93 -13.21 18.14 -12.97
C TYR A 93 -14.18 17.05 -13.40
N SER A 94 -15.34 17.40 -13.98
CA SER A 94 -16.24 16.42 -14.59
C SER A 94 -15.57 15.67 -15.75
N GLY A 95 -14.84 16.40 -16.62
CA GLY A 95 -14.06 15.80 -17.70
C GLY A 95 -12.97 14.88 -17.15
N THR A 96 -12.17 15.36 -16.20
CA THR A 96 -11.11 14.57 -15.56
C THR A 96 -11.62 13.29 -14.89
N ILE A 97 -12.78 13.35 -14.21
CA ILE A 97 -13.40 12.14 -13.63
C ILE A 97 -13.73 11.14 -14.73
N ASN A 98 -14.34 11.59 -15.83
CA ASN A 98 -14.69 10.72 -16.94
C ASN A 98 -13.45 10.09 -17.58
N ASP A 99 -12.40 10.86 -17.83
CA ASP A 99 -11.16 10.39 -18.42
C ASP A 99 -10.48 9.36 -17.51
N ARG A 100 -10.39 9.65 -16.20
CA ARG A 100 -9.83 8.72 -15.21
C ARG A 100 -10.63 7.42 -15.12
N ILE A 101 -11.97 7.49 -15.21
CA ILE A 101 -12.82 6.29 -15.21
C ILE A 101 -12.60 5.47 -16.49
N GLN A 102 -12.42 6.12 -17.64
CA GLN A 102 -12.12 5.43 -18.91
C GLN A 102 -10.74 4.76 -18.90
N GLU A 103 -9.74 5.38 -18.26
CA GLU A 103 -8.40 4.79 -18.07
C GLU A 103 -8.40 3.55 -17.17
N VAL A 104 -9.40 3.41 -16.29
CA VAL A 104 -9.66 2.14 -15.61
C VAL A 104 -10.14 1.17 -16.69
N ASN A 105 -9.19 0.54 -17.38
CA ASN A 105 -9.38 -0.40 -18.50
C ASN A 105 -10.19 -1.62 -18.05
N PHE A 106 -11.48 -1.41 -17.91
CA PHE A 106 -12.44 -2.36 -17.41
C PHE A 106 -12.93 -3.18 -18.60
N ASN A 107 -12.46 -4.42 -18.65
CA ASN A 107 -12.83 -5.34 -19.71
C ASN A 107 -14.28 -5.80 -19.52
N LEU A 108 -15.22 -4.95 -19.93
CA LEU A 108 -16.66 -5.21 -19.97
C LEU A 108 -16.96 -6.48 -20.75
N ASP A 109 -16.21 -6.73 -21.83
CA ASP A 109 -16.40 -7.91 -22.67
C ASP A 109 -16.17 -9.21 -21.88
N ASP A 110 -15.19 -9.28 -20.97
CA ASP A 110 -14.96 -10.46 -20.14
C ASP A 110 -16.09 -10.68 -19.14
N ILE A 111 -16.65 -9.60 -18.59
CA ILE A 111 -17.77 -9.65 -17.63
C ILE A 111 -19.07 -10.04 -18.34
N ILE A 112 -19.31 -9.49 -19.53
CA ILE A 112 -20.46 -9.83 -20.37
C ILE A 112 -20.34 -11.29 -20.82
N LYS A 113 -19.16 -11.75 -21.26
CA LYS A 113 -18.93 -13.16 -21.59
C LYS A 113 -19.23 -14.10 -20.41
N GLN A 114 -18.83 -13.72 -19.20
CA GLN A 114 -19.12 -14.49 -17.98
C GLN A 114 -20.62 -14.50 -17.65
N GLN A 115 -21.30 -13.36 -17.77
CA GLN A 115 -22.74 -13.27 -17.54
C GLN A 115 -23.53 -14.06 -18.60
N VAL A 116 -23.15 -13.95 -19.87
CA VAL A 116 -23.76 -14.70 -20.97
C VAL A 116 -23.55 -16.20 -20.81
N ALA A 117 -22.35 -16.64 -20.43
CA ALA A 117 -22.07 -18.04 -20.14
C ALA A 117 -22.94 -18.56 -18.97
N PHE A 118 -23.11 -17.75 -17.92
CA PHE A 118 -23.98 -18.06 -16.78
C PHE A 118 -25.46 -18.17 -17.17
N SER A 119 -25.96 -17.25 -18.00
CA SER A 119 -27.33 -17.28 -18.53
C SER A 119 -27.59 -18.47 -19.46
N ILE A 120 -26.62 -18.83 -20.32
CA ILE A 120 -26.72 -20.00 -21.22
C ILE A 120 -26.76 -21.32 -20.42
N MET A 121 -26.13 -21.36 -19.24
CA MET A 121 -26.09 -22.54 -18.39
C MET A 121 -27.23 -22.59 -17.36
N ASN A 122 -28.37 -21.93 -17.60
CA ASN A 122 -29.55 -21.91 -16.74
C ASN A 122 -29.25 -21.50 -15.28
N GLY A 123 -28.29 -20.59 -15.08
CA GLY A 123 -27.88 -20.12 -13.76
C GLY A 123 -26.95 -21.07 -13.00
N GLU A 124 -26.44 -22.13 -13.64
CA GLU A 124 -25.26 -22.84 -13.19
C GLU A 124 -24.01 -22.09 -13.67
N ASP A 125 -23.09 -21.78 -12.75
CA ASP A 125 -21.82 -21.18 -13.13
C ASP A 125 -21.04 -22.23 -13.98
N PRO A 126 -20.49 -21.88 -15.18
CA PRO A 126 -19.64 -22.80 -15.96
C PRO A 126 -18.42 -23.32 -15.18
N ILE A 127 -18.15 -22.66 -14.06
CA ILE A 127 -17.00 -22.77 -13.19
C ILE A 127 -17.37 -23.57 -11.92
N THR A 128 -18.65 -23.77 -11.61
CA THR A 128 -19.06 -24.57 -10.46
C THR A 128 -18.72 -26.05 -10.68
N PRO A 129 -17.85 -26.65 -9.84
CA PRO A 129 -17.49 -28.05 -9.99
C PRO A 129 -18.70 -28.93 -9.69
N LYS A 130 -19.07 -29.81 -10.63
CA LYS A 130 -20.28 -30.65 -10.57
C LYS A 130 -20.13 -31.89 -9.67
N THR A 131 -18.94 -32.17 -9.16
CA THR A 131 -18.64 -33.38 -8.39
C THR A 131 -17.75 -33.07 -7.18
N LYS A 132 -17.96 -33.77 -6.03
CA LYS A 132 -17.16 -33.57 -4.79
C LYS A 132 -15.63 -33.63 -5.03
N GLN A 133 -15.18 -34.50 -5.94
CA GLN A 133 -13.77 -34.60 -6.34
C GLN A 133 -13.25 -33.33 -7.04
N ASP A 134 -14.03 -32.73 -7.94
CA ASP A 134 -13.66 -31.50 -8.64
C ASP A 134 -13.61 -30.30 -7.69
N VAL A 135 -14.53 -30.27 -6.72
CA VAL A 135 -14.57 -29.25 -5.66
C VAL A 135 -13.28 -29.29 -4.82
N THR A 136 -12.85 -30.47 -4.36
CA THR A 136 -11.60 -30.63 -3.61
C THR A 136 -10.33 -30.39 -4.42
N LYS A 137 -10.37 -30.59 -5.75
CA LYS A 137 -9.22 -30.32 -6.63
C LYS A 137 -9.09 -28.82 -6.91
N ARG A 138 -10.21 -28.12 -7.02
CA ARG A 138 -10.27 -26.69 -7.32
C ARG A 138 -10.09 -25.79 -6.11
N TYR A 139 -10.76 -26.11 -5.00
CA TYR A 139 -10.74 -25.33 -3.77
C TYR A 139 -9.87 -26.03 -2.74
N ARG A 140 -8.65 -25.52 -2.59
CA ARG A 140 -7.65 -26.08 -1.67
C ARG A 140 -7.23 -25.02 -0.68
N ILE A 141 -6.73 -25.49 0.46
CA ILE A 141 -6.08 -24.64 1.46
C ILE A 141 -4.98 -23.85 0.74
N ALA A 142 -5.00 -22.52 0.88
CA ALA A 142 -3.94 -21.68 0.35
C ALA A 142 -2.61 -22.11 0.98
N ASN A 143 -1.65 -22.51 0.16
CA ASN A 143 -0.35 -23.01 0.58
C ASN A 143 0.66 -22.61 -0.49
N GLN A 144 1.29 -21.46 -0.32
CA GLN A 144 2.07 -20.81 -1.35
C GLN A 144 3.33 -20.14 -0.80
N ILE A 145 4.29 -19.91 -1.68
CA ILE A 145 5.47 -19.10 -1.39
C ILE A 145 5.37 -17.86 -2.28
N ASN A 146 5.27 -16.69 -1.65
CA ASN A 146 5.17 -15.41 -2.31
C ASN A 146 6.53 -14.70 -2.28
N GLY A 147 6.86 -14.00 -3.37
CA GLY A 147 7.97 -13.05 -3.36
C GLY A 147 7.58 -11.82 -2.55
N TYR A 148 8.40 -11.45 -1.58
CA TYR A 148 8.20 -10.27 -0.74
C TYR A 148 9.15 -9.16 -1.15
N ALA A 149 8.64 -7.93 -1.30
CA ALA A 149 9.44 -6.73 -1.46
C ALA A 149 8.83 -5.56 -0.69
N SER A 150 9.66 -4.77 -0.02
CA SER A 150 9.20 -3.60 0.72
C SER A 150 10.20 -2.46 0.68
N PHE A 151 9.67 -1.23 0.74
CA PHE A 151 10.43 -0.01 0.94
C PHE A 151 9.81 0.77 2.08
N GLY A 152 10.61 1.22 3.04
CA GLY A 152 10.11 2.08 4.12
C GLY A 152 11.12 3.10 4.61
N TYR A 153 10.58 4.20 5.11
CA TYR A 153 11.30 5.23 5.84
C TYR A 153 11.65 4.71 7.24
N MET A 154 12.89 4.94 7.67
CA MET A 154 13.37 4.60 9.01
C MET A 154 13.45 5.86 9.85
N ALA A 155 12.90 5.78 11.06
CA ALA A 155 13.07 6.74 12.13
C ALA A 155 13.59 6.04 13.39
N PHE A 156 14.02 6.84 14.36
CA PHE A 156 14.55 6.32 15.63
C PHE A 156 13.82 6.94 16.81
N THR A 157 13.55 6.11 17.82
CA THR A 157 12.91 6.50 19.09
C THR A 157 13.96 6.54 20.20
N GLY A 158 13.72 7.38 21.22
CA GLY A 158 14.66 7.56 22.32
C GLY A 158 15.88 8.43 21.97
N LYS A 159 15.73 9.34 21.01
CA LYS A 159 16.77 10.26 20.55
C LYS A 159 17.21 11.21 21.68
N LYS A 160 18.42 11.05 22.21
CA LYS A 160 19.07 12.02 23.12
C LYS A 160 20.37 12.61 22.54
N ASP A 161 20.93 11.99 21.50
CA ASP A 161 22.26 12.30 20.98
C ASP A 161 22.13 13.50 20.06
N GLU A 162 22.43 14.68 20.58
CA GLU A 162 22.27 15.91 19.83
C GLU A 162 23.13 15.94 18.57
N GLU A 163 24.33 15.37 18.59
CA GLU A 163 25.26 15.40 17.46
C GLU A 163 24.78 14.53 16.29
N LEU A 164 24.43 13.26 16.54
CA LEU A 164 23.92 12.41 15.46
C LEU A 164 22.56 12.91 14.94
N ASN A 165 21.71 13.48 15.81
CA ASN A 165 20.38 13.93 15.42
C ASN A 165 20.42 15.17 14.52
N LYS A 166 21.34 16.12 14.76
CA LYS A 166 21.49 17.33 13.94
C LYS A 166 21.80 17.01 12.48
N HIS A 167 22.58 15.96 12.26
CA HIS A 167 23.06 15.57 10.93
C HIS A 167 22.21 14.47 10.27
N GLU A 168 21.09 14.05 10.86
CA GLU A 168 20.29 12.94 10.35
C GLU A 168 19.52 13.32 9.09
N LYS A 169 19.70 12.53 8.02
CA LYS A 169 18.97 12.66 6.75
C LYS A 169 17.98 11.51 6.56
N PHE A 170 17.14 11.63 5.52
CA PHE A 170 16.21 10.58 5.11
C PHE A 170 16.86 9.20 5.06
N SER A 171 16.47 8.36 6.01
CA SER A 171 16.97 7.02 6.18
C SER A 171 15.91 6.02 5.74
N SER A 172 16.33 4.95 5.07
CA SER A 172 15.40 4.05 4.39
C SER A 172 15.85 2.60 4.50
N ASN A 173 14.90 1.68 4.47
CA ASN A 173 15.15 0.24 4.42
C ASN A 173 14.43 -0.37 3.21
N ILE A 174 15.17 -1.22 2.50
CA ILE A 174 14.62 -2.09 1.46
C ILE A 174 14.66 -3.50 2.02
N THR A 175 13.56 -4.22 1.96
CA THR A 175 13.54 -5.65 2.32
C THR A 175 13.03 -6.46 1.15
N ALA A 176 13.68 -7.59 0.83
CA ALA A 176 13.20 -8.51 -0.19
C ALA A 176 13.43 -9.96 0.24
N GLY A 177 12.60 -10.89 -0.21
CA GLY A 177 12.76 -12.30 0.12
C GLY A 177 11.55 -13.15 -0.25
N LEU A 178 11.36 -14.23 0.48
CA LEU A 178 10.24 -15.16 0.27
C LEU A 178 9.43 -15.31 1.55
N MET A 179 8.11 -15.30 1.40
CA MET A 179 7.13 -15.52 2.47
C MET A 179 6.31 -16.76 2.14
N TYR A 180 6.41 -17.76 2.99
CA TYR A 180 5.51 -18.90 3.04
C TYR A 180 4.21 -18.51 3.72
N GLU A 181 3.09 -18.80 3.05
CA GLU A 181 1.75 -18.58 3.54
C GLU A 181 0.96 -19.88 3.51
N ARG A 182 0.35 -20.21 4.65
CA ARG A 182 -0.55 -21.36 4.77
C ARG A 182 -1.83 -20.99 5.49
N GLN A 183 -2.96 -21.10 4.82
CA GLN A 183 -4.28 -21.01 5.45
C GLN A 183 -4.48 -22.18 6.43
N LEU A 184 -5.00 -21.92 7.63
CA LEU A 184 -5.09 -22.96 8.68
C LEU A 184 -6.11 -24.06 8.36
N SER A 185 -7.23 -23.70 7.74
CA SER A 185 -8.25 -24.62 7.24
C SER A 185 -8.98 -23.99 6.05
N LEU A 186 -9.69 -24.78 5.26
CA LEU A 186 -10.33 -24.30 4.02
C LEU A 186 -11.27 -23.09 4.22
N THR A 187 -11.87 -22.94 5.40
CA THR A 187 -12.79 -21.85 5.75
C THR A 187 -12.18 -20.83 6.72
N SER A 188 -10.95 -21.06 7.20
CA SER A 188 -10.28 -20.21 8.17
C SER A 188 -10.03 -18.80 7.60
N PRO A 189 -10.32 -17.73 8.36
CA PRO A 189 -9.81 -16.38 8.06
C PRO A 189 -8.31 -16.26 8.26
N VAL A 190 -7.71 -17.15 9.04
CA VAL A 190 -6.34 -17.00 9.52
C VAL A 190 -5.41 -17.88 8.71
N ASN A 191 -4.30 -17.27 8.30
CA ASN A 191 -3.19 -17.91 7.64
C ASN A 191 -1.94 -17.76 8.49
N PHE A 192 -1.15 -18.83 8.58
CA PHE A 192 0.20 -18.81 9.11
C PHE A 192 1.15 -18.23 8.09
N LEU A 193 2.09 -17.41 8.56
CA LEU A 193 3.14 -16.80 7.77
C LEU A 193 4.52 -17.16 8.36
N ALA A 194 5.45 -17.55 7.49
CA ALA A 194 6.87 -17.67 7.83
C ALA A 194 7.72 -17.29 6.62
N GLY A 195 9.00 -16.94 6.79
CA GLY A 195 9.80 -16.60 5.61
C GLY A 195 11.29 -16.43 5.84
N GLY A 196 11.97 -16.01 4.78
CA GLY A 196 13.37 -15.60 4.78
C GLY A 196 13.52 -14.30 4.01
N LEU A 197 13.92 -13.24 4.70
CA LEU A 197 13.96 -11.87 4.18
C LEU A 197 15.37 -11.26 4.32
N PHE A 198 15.85 -10.61 3.28
CA PHE A 198 17.04 -9.77 3.32
C PHE A 198 16.64 -8.31 3.51
N SER A 199 17.16 -7.65 4.53
CA SER A 199 16.88 -6.24 4.84
C SER A 199 18.15 -5.40 4.70
N TRP A 200 18.12 -4.42 3.79
CA TRP A 200 19.18 -3.43 3.58
C TRP A 200 18.78 -2.08 4.16
N ARG A 201 19.20 -1.86 5.40
CA ARG A 201 18.95 -0.63 6.16
C ARG A 201 20.02 0.40 5.79
N THR A 202 19.59 1.59 5.41
CA THR A 202 20.48 2.71 5.04
C THR A 202 20.20 3.91 5.94
N TYR A 203 21.08 4.14 6.92
CA TYR A 203 21.09 5.34 7.76
C TYR A 203 21.93 6.40 7.04
N ARG A 204 21.33 7.53 6.66
CA ARG A 204 22.03 8.65 6.01
C ARG A 204 22.28 9.79 6.99
N ILE A 205 23.43 10.43 6.82
CA ILE A 205 23.82 11.65 7.54
C ILE A 205 24.26 12.73 6.53
N ASP A 206 24.22 13.98 6.94
CA ASP A 206 24.54 15.18 6.15
C ASP A 206 25.72 15.97 6.77
N ASP A 207 25.95 17.20 6.29
CA ASP A 207 26.93 18.16 6.82
C ASP A 207 28.38 17.69 6.75
N ASP A 208 28.71 16.95 5.68
CA ASP A 208 30.03 16.36 5.45
C ASP A 208 30.50 15.41 6.57
N MET A 209 29.57 14.94 7.41
CA MET A 209 29.86 14.00 8.48
C MET A 209 29.92 12.58 7.94
N ARG A 210 30.84 11.76 8.46
CA ARG A 210 30.95 10.33 8.17
C ARG A 210 31.06 9.50 9.44
N PHE A 211 30.56 8.27 9.40
CA PHE A 211 30.82 7.32 10.47
C PHE A 211 32.31 6.96 10.49
N ASN A 212 32.90 6.95 11.67
CA ASN A 212 34.28 6.52 11.88
C ASN A 212 34.34 5.54 13.04
N ARG A 213 35.28 4.61 12.97
CA ARG A 213 35.65 3.74 14.07
C ARG A 213 37.11 4.02 14.40
N ASP A 214 37.38 4.38 15.65
CA ASP A 214 38.75 4.60 16.12
C ASP A 214 39.47 3.26 16.42
N GLU A 215 40.77 3.35 16.73
CA GLU A 215 41.60 2.18 17.06
C GLU A 215 41.14 1.46 18.34
N ASN A 216 40.50 2.19 19.26
CA ASN A 216 39.93 1.65 20.49
C ASN A 216 38.57 0.97 20.26
N GLY A 217 38.02 1.04 19.04
CA GLY A 217 36.74 0.46 18.66
C GLY A 217 35.52 1.32 18.95
N ASN A 218 35.69 2.56 19.39
CA ASN A 218 34.60 3.52 19.55
C ASN A 218 34.12 3.97 18.18
N VAL A 219 32.80 4.09 18.05
CA VAL A 219 32.16 4.52 16.80
C VAL A 219 31.51 5.87 17.04
N GLY A 220 31.83 6.82 16.17
CA GLY A 220 31.32 8.19 16.24
C GLY A 220 31.15 8.80 14.86
N LEU A 221 30.80 10.09 14.84
CA LEU A 221 30.78 10.90 13.64
C LEU A 221 32.05 11.75 13.58
N VAL A 222 32.66 11.84 12.41
CA VAL A 222 33.78 12.76 12.14
C VAL A 222 33.47 13.59 10.91
N LYS A 223 33.90 14.85 10.93
CA LYS A 223 33.78 15.72 9.76
C LYS A 223 34.81 15.34 8.70
N SER A 224 34.39 15.35 7.44
CA SER A 224 35.28 15.16 6.30
C SER A 224 35.95 16.49 5.93
N ASP A 225 37.23 16.44 5.56
CA ASP A 225 37.97 17.62 5.05
C ASP A 225 37.47 18.08 3.67
N LYS A 226 36.73 17.19 2.99
CA LYS A 226 36.12 17.43 1.69
C LYS A 226 34.61 17.42 1.80
N SER A 227 33.95 18.19 0.93
CA SER A 227 32.49 18.18 0.82
C SER A 227 31.97 16.83 0.33
N LEU A 228 30.98 16.27 1.01
CA LEU A 228 30.37 14.97 0.78
C LEU A 228 28.92 15.11 0.31
N ASP A 229 28.66 14.75 -0.95
CA ASP A 229 27.28 14.64 -1.48
C ASP A 229 26.50 13.46 -0.86
N LYS A 230 27.23 12.48 -0.33
CA LYS A 230 26.68 11.24 0.19
C LYS A 230 27.50 10.77 1.38
N SER A 231 26.83 10.55 2.50
CA SER A 231 27.36 9.83 3.65
C SER A 231 26.28 8.93 4.24
N LYS A 232 26.57 7.62 4.36
CA LYS A 232 25.58 6.65 4.83
C LYS A 232 26.22 5.41 5.45
N LEU A 233 25.57 4.91 6.49
CA LEU A 233 25.81 3.59 7.05
C LEU A 233 24.78 2.60 6.49
N ARG A 234 25.26 1.54 5.85
CA ARG A 234 24.41 0.48 5.28
C ARG A 234 24.63 -0.83 6.00
N SER A 235 23.57 -1.32 6.64
CA SER A 235 23.54 -2.60 7.34
C SER A 235 22.63 -3.58 6.59
N ALA A 236 23.15 -4.77 6.29
CA ALA A 236 22.41 -5.85 5.66
C ALA A 236 22.13 -6.95 6.69
N TYR A 237 20.87 -7.39 6.81
CA TYR A 237 20.44 -8.45 7.71
C TYR A 237 19.73 -9.56 6.92
N PHE A 238 19.88 -10.79 7.39
CA PHE A 238 18.94 -11.87 7.09
C PHE A 238 17.94 -11.96 8.24
N MET A 239 16.65 -12.01 7.93
CA MET A 239 15.54 -11.96 8.87
C MET A 239 14.59 -13.14 8.64
N VAL A 240 14.13 -13.74 9.72
CA VAL A 240 13.12 -14.81 9.72
C VAL A 240 11.86 -14.25 10.38
N PRO A 241 10.84 -13.84 9.60
CA PRO A 241 9.53 -13.47 10.13
C PRO A 241 8.68 -14.72 10.39
N ILE A 242 7.87 -14.68 11.46
CA ILE A 242 6.85 -15.66 11.80
C ILE A 242 5.62 -14.92 12.32
N GLY A 243 4.44 -15.26 11.84
CA GLY A 243 3.20 -14.68 12.35
C GLY A 243 1.95 -15.16 11.66
N PHE A 244 0.93 -14.29 11.67
CA PHE A 244 -0.40 -14.61 11.18
C PHE A 244 -0.96 -13.49 10.31
N LYS A 245 -1.75 -13.88 9.32
CA LYS A 245 -2.55 -13.00 8.47
C LYS A 245 -4.03 -13.31 8.69
N TYR A 246 -4.81 -12.30 9.01
CA TYR A 246 -6.26 -12.37 9.11
C TYR A 246 -6.90 -11.77 7.85
N ASN A 247 -7.59 -12.61 7.08
CA ASN A 247 -8.27 -12.24 5.85
C ASN A 247 -9.75 -11.90 6.12
N PHE A 248 -10.19 -10.73 5.64
CA PHE A 248 -11.57 -10.27 5.83
C PHE A 248 -12.58 -10.87 4.85
N SER A 249 -12.14 -11.69 3.89
CA SER A 249 -13.02 -12.39 2.97
C SER A 249 -14.06 -13.26 3.70
N LYS A 250 -15.31 -13.18 3.21
CA LYS A 250 -16.41 -14.00 3.69
C LYS A 250 -16.28 -15.42 3.15
N VAL A 251 -16.77 -16.39 3.93
CA VAL A 251 -16.91 -17.77 3.46
C VAL A 251 -17.93 -17.83 2.33
N LYS A 252 -17.63 -18.60 1.29
CA LYS A 252 -18.51 -18.87 0.15
C LYS A 252 -18.93 -20.34 0.20
N ASN A 253 -20.23 -20.58 0.17
CA ASN A 253 -20.80 -21.92 0.01
C ASN A 253 -20.83 -22.23 -1.49
N ILE A 254 -20.12 -23.28 -1.90
CA ILE A 254 -20.09 -23.75 -3.29
C ILE A 254 -21.19 -24.79 -3.51
N THR A 255 -21.41 -25.66 -2.53
CA THR A 255 -22.51 -26.61 -2.47
C THR A 255 -23.08 -26.62 -1.05
N GLU A 256 -24.20 -27.33 -0.81
CA GLU A 256 -24.81 -27.47 0.53
C GLU A 256 -23.82 -28.00 1.58
N ASP A 257 -22.94 -28.92 1.18
CA ASP A 257 -21.94 -29.56 2.05
C ASP A 257 -20.54 -28.93 1.98
N PHE A 258 -20.30 -27.94 1.10
CA PHE A 258 -18.96 -27.45 0.83
C PHE A 258 -18.86 -25.93 0.89
N ALA A 259 -18.05 -25.46 1.84
CA ALA A 259 -17.73 -24.06 2.03
C ALA A 259 -16.22 -23.83 1.94
N TYR A 260 -15.82 -22.73 1.33
CA TYR A 260 -14.42 -22.29 1.31
C TYR A 260 -14.33 -20.80 1.55
N ARG A 261 -13.22 -20.33 2.12
CA ARG A 261 -12.92 -18.91 2.22
C ARG A 261 -11.91 -18.52 1.16
N PRO A 262 -12.27 -17.71 0.14
CA PRO A 262 -11.29 -17.17 -0.80
C PRO A 262 -10.31 -16.26 -0.05
N GLN A 263 -9.07 -16.22 -0.51
CA GLN A 263 -8.08 -15.27 -0.01
C GLN A 263 -8.26 -13.93 -0.72
N GLY A 264 -8.87 -12.98 -0.02
CA GLY A 264 -9.05 -11.62 -0.52
C GLY A 264 -7.81 -10.75 -0.34
N LYS A 265 -7.85 -9.60 -1.02
CA LYS A 265 -6.77 -8.60 -1.03
C LYS A 265 -6.82 -7.65 0.18
N HIS A 266 -7.85 -7.74 1.02
CA HIS A 266 -8.00 -6.97 2.26
C HIS A 266 -7.72 -7.85 3.46
N TYR A 267 -6.69 -7.51 4.23
CA TYR A 267 -6.25 -8.31 5.37
C TYR A 267 -5.47 -7.47 6.38
N ILE A 268 -5.27 -8.00 7.59
CA ILE A 268 -4.26 -7.51 8.53
C ILE A 268 -3.31 -8.66 8.82
N ALA A 269 -2.01 -8.41 8.74
CA ALA A 269 -0.98 -9.35 9.14
C ALA A 269 -0.18 -8.79 10.31
N ALA A 270 0.22 -9.68 11.22
CA ALA A 270 1.11 -9.37 12.31
C ALA A 270 2.15 -10.48 12.44
N TYR A 271 3.42 -10.12 12.43
CA TYR A 271 4.51 -11.07 12.59
C TYR A 271 5.61 -10.51 13.48
N MET A 272 6.24 -11.42 14.22
CA MET A 272 7.50 -11.20 14.89
C MET A 272 8.64 -11.60 13.95
N TYR A 273 9.81 -11.02 14.13
CA TYR A 273 11.01 -11.44 13.40
C TYR A 273 12.23 -11.47 14.30
N GLY A 274 13.16 -12.35 13.95
CA GLY A 274 14.55 -12.32 14.40
C GLY A 274 15.47 -12.21 13.19
N GLY A 275 16.64 -11.61 13.33
CA GLY A 275 17.58 -11.47 12.22
C GLY A 275 19.02 -11.30 12.64
N THR A 276 19.92 -11.71 11.76
CA THR A 276 21.38 -11.67 11.96
C THR A 276 22.03 -10.73 10.96
N LEU A 277 22.98 -9.94 11.43
CA LEU A 277 23.76 -9.02 10.61
C LEU A 277 24.67 -9.81 9.67
N LEU A 278 24.61 -9.49 8.37
CA LEU A 278 25.47 -10.05 7.33
C LEU A 278 26.64 -9.11 7.01
N SER A 279 26.37 -7.81 6.96
CA SER A 279 27.40 -6.81 6.70
C SER A 279 26.99 -5.43 7.20
N SER A 280 27.99 -4.62 7.56
CA SER A 280 27.84 -3.19 7.78
C SER A 280 28.90 -2.46 6.97
N ASN A 281 28.49 -1.42 6.25
CA ASN A 281 29.35 -0.67 5.33
C ASN A 281 29.12 0.82 5.53
N ASN A 282 30.18 1.56 5.80
CA ASN A 282 30.18 3.01 5.67
C ASN A 282 30.46 3.37 4.21
N ILE A 283 29.63 4.24 3.65
CA ILE A 283 29.73 4.65 2.25
C ILE A 283 29.66 6.16 2.20
N TYR A 284 30.74 6.79 1.75
CA TYR A 284 30.78 8.22 1.52
C TYR A 284 31.33 8.57 0.13
N LYS A 285 30.83 9.66 -0.44
CA LYS A 285 31.26 10.19 -1.74
C LYS A 285 31.11 11.70 -1.77
N GLY A 286 32.10 12.39 -2.30
CA GLY A 286 32.08 13.81 -2.66
C GLY A 286 33.47 14.31 -3.05
N ASP A 287 33.52 15.41 -3.81
CA ASP A 287 34.74 16.07 -4.29
C ASP A 287 35.86 15.10 -4.77
N GLY A 288 35.49 14.26 -5.74
CA GLY A 288 36.37 13.26 -6.36
C GLY A 288 36.67 12.02 -5.50
N VAL A 289 36.29 11.99 -4.22
CA VAL A 289 36.48 10.84 -3.32
C VAL A 289 35.25 9.94 -3.33
N ARG A 290 35.48 8.63 -3.40
CA ARG A 290 34.45 7.59 -3.23
C ARG A 290 35.04 6.47 -2.38
N SER A 291 34.49 6.24 -1.19
CA SER A 291 34.86 5.12 -0.33
C SER A 291 33.66 4.25 0.01
N LYS A 292 33.94 2.96 0.18
CA LYS A 292 33.02 1.96 0.73
C LYS A 292 33.84 1.04 1.63
N GLU A 293 33.71 1.25 2.93
CA GLU A 293 34.46 0.50 3.94
C GLU A 293 33.52 -0.44 4.68
N ARG A 294 33.72 -1.74 4.48
CA ARG A 294 33.04 -2.77 5.28
C ARG A 294 33.73 -2.83 6.65
N GLY A 295 32.95 -2.74 7.72
CA GLY A 295 33.49 -2.70 9.07
C GLY A 295 32.41 -2.89 10.12
N ASN A 296 32.81 -2.99 11.38
CA ASN A 296 31.89 -3.04 12.50
C ASN A 296 31.64 -1.62 13.02
N TYR A 297 30.53 -1.00 12.63
CA TYR A 297 30.13 0.34 13.08
C TYR A 297 29.19 0.29 14.29
N ASN A 298 29.40 -0.69 15.18
CA ASN A 298 28.59 -0.95 16.38
C ASN A 298 27.08 -1.04 16.11
N VAL A 299 26.68 -1.44 14.90
CA VAL A 299 25.30 -1.85 14.63
C VAL A 299 25.05 -3.20 15.28
N ASN A 300 23.83 -3.45 15.74
CA ASN A 300 23.53 -4.67 16.48
C ASN A 300 23.70 -5.92 15.60
N ASN A 301 24.40 -6.95 16.09
CA ASN A 301 24.62 -8.17 15.31
C ASN A 301 23.37 -9.03 15.19
N PHE A 302 22.46 -8.90 16.17
CA PHE A 302 21.17 -9.57 16.21
C PHE A 302 20.07 -8.53 16.37
N ILE A 303 18.98 -8.69 15.64
CA ILE A 303 17.80 -7.84 15.72
C ILE A 303 16.57 -8.69 15.95
N TYR A 304 15.62 -8.17 16.71
CA TYR A 304 14.30 -8.76 16.82
C TYR A 304 13.25 -7.67 16.96
N GLY A 305 12.06 -7.95 16.44
CA GLY A 305 11.02 -6.95 16.39
C GLY A 305 9.67 -7.51 15.99
N ALA A 306 8.74 -6.59 15.80
CA ALA A 306 7.39 -6.89 15.34
C ALA A 306 7.02 -5.99 14.17
N GLU A 307 6.18 -6.50 13.30
CA GLU A 307 5.60 -5.77 12.19
C GLU A 307 4.11 -6.05 12.09
N ILE A 308 3.37 -4.99 11.78
CA ILE A 308 1.96 -5.05 11.43
C ILE A 308 1.82 -4.53 10.01
N THR A 309 1.07 -5.25 9.19
CA THR A 309 0.77 -4.91 7.79
C THR A 309 -0.73 -4.86 7.59
N ILE A 310 -1.20 -3.86 6.85
CA ILE A 310 -2.59 -3.73 6.42
C ILE A 310 -2.61 -3.82 4.90
N GLY A 311 -3.30 -4.82 4.38
CA GLY A 311 -3.48 -5.00 2.95
C GLY A 311 -4.68 -4.21 2.42
N LEU A 312 -4.43 -3.30 1.48
CA LEU A 312 -5.47 -2.40 0.92
C LEU A 312 -5.84 -2.76 -0.53
N GLY A 313 -5.37 -3.89 -1.05
CA GLY A 313 -5.72 -4.38 -2.37
C GLY A 313 -4.64 -4.14 -3.44
N LEU A 314 -4.23 -2.89 -3.62
CA LEU A 314 -3.20 -2.50 -4.59
C LEU A 314 -1.81 -2.37 -3.96
N ILE A 315 -1.76 -1.88 -2.73
CA ILE A 315 -0.55 -1.61 -1.97
C ILE A 315 -0.82 -2.01 -0.52
N ASP A 316 0.16 -2.63 0.10
CA ASP A 316 0.10 -2.99 1.51
C ASP A 316 0.97 -2.01 2.31
N VAL A 317 0.46 -1.52 3.43
CA VAL A 317 1.16 -0.57 4.29
C VAL A 317 1.61 -1.28 5.55
N PHE A 318 2.84 -1.05 5.99
CA PHE A 318 3.36 -1.68 7.20
C PHE A 318 4.01 -0.71 8.16
N VAL A 319 3.99 -1.11 9.43
CA VAL A 319 4.76 -0.53 10.52
C VAL A 319 5.62 -1.61 11.14
N ARG A 320 6.93 -1.41 11.12
CA ARG A 320 7.92 -2.32 11.70
C ARG A 320 8.65 -1.63 12.84
N LYS A 321 8.85 -2.32 13.95
CA LYS A 321 9.58 -1.79 15.11
C LYS A 321 10.57 -2.82 15.64
N ASP A 322 11.83 -2.41 15.72
CA ASP A 322 12.83 -3.17 16.45
C ASP A 322 12.59 -3.02 17.96
N LEU A 323 12.63 -4.13 18.68
CA LEU A 323 12.47 -4.15 20.14
C LEU A 323 13.81 -3.95 20.85
N ASN A 324 14.91 -4.30 20.19
CA ASN A 324 16.27 -3.99 20.63
C ASN A 324 16.83 -2.70 20.01
N ASN A 325 17.97 -2.26 20.54
CA ASN A 325 18.66 -1.04 20.11
C ASN A 325 19.33 -1.27 18.74
N TYR A 326 19.30 -0.24 17.88
CA TYR A 326 19.87 -0.30 16.54
C TYR A 326 21.40 -0.40 16.56
N PHE A 327 22.01 0.35 17.48
CA PHE A 327 23.42 0.26 17.82
C PHE A 327 23.59 -0.51 19.14
N LYS A 328 24.75 -1.14 19.31
CA LYS A 328 25.15 -1.85 20.53
C LYS A 328 26.13 -1.00 21.36
N ASP A 329 26.49 -1.50 22.54
CA ASP A 329 27.54 -0.93 23.40
C ASP A 329 27.31 0.56 23.75
N ASN A 330 26.05 0.95 23.94
CA ASN A 330 25.62 2.33 24.22
C ASN A 330 26.04 3.37 23.14
N THR A 331 26.40 2.91 21.95
CA THR A 331 26.72 3.79 20.82
C THR A 331 25.45 4.51 20.37
N PHE A 332 25.50 5.85 20.24
CA PHE A 332 24.39 6.71 19.81
C PHE A 332 23.07 6.50 20.59
N ASP A 333 23.17 6.41 21.92
CA ASP A 333 22.07 6.40 22.90
C ASP A 333 21.07 5.26 22.83
N ASN A 334 21.50 4.07 22.40
CA ASN A 334 20.63 2.89 22.45
C ASN A 334 19.30 3.09 21.68
N ARG A 335 19.29 3.98 20.68
CA ARG A 335 18.09 4.33 19.92
C ARG A 335 17.48 3.10 19.26
N LYS A 336 16.15 3.02 19.26
CA LYS A 336 15.41 1.89 18.64
C LYS A 336 14.80 2.32 17.32
N MET A 337 14.93 1.45 16.32
CA MET A 337 14.41 1.72 14.98
C MET A 337 12.90 1.50 14.91
N ILE A 338 12.20 2.44 14.28
CA ILE A 338 10.84 2.27 13.79
C ILE A 338 10.82 2.56 12.29
N GLN A 339 10.03 1.82 11.54
CA GLN A 339 9.95 1.92 10.10
C GLN A 339 8.49 1.92 9.65
N PHE A 340 8.18 2.78 8.69
CA PHE A 340 6.88 2.90 8.04
C PHE A 340 7.08 2.80 6.54
N GLY A 341 6.24 2.06 5.83
CA GLY A 341 6.43 1.90 4.39
C GLY A 341 5.36 1.10 3.70
N ILE A 342 5.69 0.73 2.46
CA ILE A 342 4.85 -0.08 1.59
C ILE A 342 5.53 -1.41 1.29
N ASN A 343 4.74 -2.47 1.22
CA ASN A 343 5.21 -3.78 0.77
C ASN A 343 4.29 -4.37 -0.30
N LEU A 344 4.82 -5.37 -1.00
CA LEU A 344 4.17 -6.16 -2.02
C LEU A 344 4.48 -7.63 -1.73
N GLY A 345 3.46 -8.48 -1.82
CA GLY A 345 3.62 -9.93 -1.85
C GLY A 345 3.45 -10.66 -0.51
N ILE A 346 2.48 -10.22 0.31
CA ILE A 346 1.99 -10.98 1.48
C ILE A 346 0.66 -11.67 1.20
#